data_AF-A0A660NTT1-F1
#
_entry.id   AF-A0A660NTT1-F1
#
_cell.length_a   1.000
_cell.length_b   1.000
_cell.length_c   1.000
_cell.angle_alpha   90.00
_cell.angle_beta   90.00
_cell.angle_gamma   90.00
#
_symmetry.space_group_name_H-M   'P 1'
#
loop_
_entity.id
_entity.type
_entity.pdbx_description
1 polymer ?
#
loop_
_entity_poly.entity_id
_entity_poly.type
_entity_poly.pdbx_seq_one_letter_code
_entity_poly.pdbx_strand_id
1 'polypeptide(L)'
;TAGKPILGQLVSNDITNTLICVIRYFGGVKLGTSGLIVAYREAAADGIAHSKIEEKFVEHIVRYIFSYPMMNDVMKIVKEMNANIVEQNFDNTCEIVLSIRQSLAEQLETRLNKLSFE
;
A
#
# COMPACT_ATOMS: atom_id res chain seq x y z
N THR A 1 -0.43 -26.79 13.60
CA THR A 1 -1.88 -26.96 13.40
C THR A 1 -2.61 -25.63 13.28
N ALA A 2 -2.25 -24.57 14.01
CA ALA A 2 -2.96 -23.28 13.97
C ALA A 2 -2.46 -22.30 12.90
N GLY A 3 -1.15 -21.97 12.90
CA GLY A 3 -0.61 -20.89 12.04
C GLY A 3 -0.73 -21.15 10.54
N LYS A 4 -0.35 -22.34 10.06
CA LYS A 4 -0.41 -22.68 8.61
C LYS A 4 -1.83 -22.53 8.04
N PRO A 5 -2.91 -23.03 8.68
CA PRO A 5 -4.27 -22.80 8.20
C PRO A 5 -4.69 -21.32 8.13
N ILE A 6 -4.31 -20.51 9.12
CA ILE A 6 -4.59 -19.07 9.13
C ILE A 6 -3.83 -18.37 7.99
N LEU A 7 -2.54 -18.65 7.85
CA LEU A 7 -1.72 -18.12 6.76
C LEU A 7 -2.27 -18.54 5.38
N GLY A 8 -2.74 -19.78 5.27
CA GLY A 8 -3.36 -20.28 4.05
C GLY A 8 -4.58 -19.46 3.62
N GLN A 9 -5.38 -18.94 4.58
CA GLN A 9 -6.49 -18.03 4.27
C GLN A 9 -6.02 -16.67 3.78
N LEU A 10 -4.97 -16.10 4.38
CA LEU A 10 -4.38 -14.83 3.91
C LEU A 10 -3.85 -14.98 2.48
N VAL A 11 -3.09 -16.04 2.22
CA VAL A 11 -2.49 -16.31 0.90
C VAL A 11 -3.55 -16.60 -0.16
N SER A 12 -4.58 -17.40 0.14
CA SER A 12 -5.61 -17.74 -0.85
C SER A 12 -6.52 -16.56 -1.23
N ASN A 13 -6.52 -15.50 -0.44
CA ASN A 13 -7.29 -14.28 -0.69
C ASN A 13 -6.39 -13.10 -1.11
N ASP A 14 -5.11 -13.35 -1.40
CA ASP A 14 -4.11 -12.32 -1.77
C ASP A 14 -4.01 -11.15 -0.77
N ILE A 15 -4.25 -11.43 0.52
CA ILE A 15 -4.23 -10.43 1.58
C ILE A 15 -2.81 -10.29 2.13
N THR A 16 -2.28 -9.08 2.09
CA THR A 16 -0.97 -8.72 2.63
C THR A 16 -1.10 -7.67 3.74
N ASN A 17 0.00 -7.37 4.42
CA ASN A 17 0.06 -6.36 5.49
C ASN A 17 -1.04 -6.52 6.56
N THR A 18 -1.35 -7.77 6.94
CA THR A 18 -2.48 -8.11 7.81
C THR A 18 -2.04 -9.09 8.89
N LEU A 19 -2.56 -8.90 10.11
CA LEU A 19 -2.38 -9.79 11.24
C LEU A 19 -3.73 -10.39 11.65
N ILE A 20 -3.81 -11.73 11.71
CA ILE A 20 -4.98 -12.44 12.24
C ILE A 20 -4.57 -13.13 13.54
N CYS A 21 -5.32 -12.86 14.62
CA CYS A 21 -5.19 -13.53 15.90
C CYS A 21 -6.46 -14.32 16.20
N VAL A 22 -6.31 -15.62 16.50
CA VAL A 22 -7.44 -16.49 16.88
C VAL A 22 -7.27 -16.89 18.34
N ILE A 23 -8.16 -16.39 19.20
CA ILE A 23 -8.20 -16.76 20.61
C ILE A 23 -9.12 -17.98 20.75
N ARG A 24 -8.58 -19.08 21.29
CA ARG A 24 -9.34 -20.32 21.50
C ARG A 24 -9.35 -20.71 22.97
N TYR A 25 -10.55 -20.83 23.53
CA TYR A 25 -10.77 -21.37 24.87
C TYR A 25 -11.02 -22.89 24.78
N PHE A 26 -10.46 -23.68 25.70
CA PHE A 26 -10.63 -25.13 25.70
C PHE A 26 -12.01 -25.52 26.26
N GLY A 27 -12.83 -26.19 25.46
CA GLY A 27 -14.21 -26.56 25.81
C GLY A 27 -14.37 -27.96 26.41
N GLY A 28 -13.33 -28.56 27.00
CA GLY A 28 -13.43 -29.88 27.64
C GLY A 28 -13.23 -31.08 26.70
N VAL A 29 -13.24 -30.88 25.38
CA VAL A 29 -13.02 -31.96 24.38
C VAL A 29 -11.83 -31.64 23.47
N LYS A 30 -10.99 -32.65 23.23
CA LYS A 30 -9.86 -32.56 22.29
C LYS A 30 -10.37 -32.73 20.85
N LEU A 31 -10.09 -31.75 19.99
CA LEU A 31 -10.49 -31.77 18.58
C LEU A 31 -9.56 -32.62 17.68
N GLY A 32 -8.42 -33.06 18.20
CA GLY A 32 -7.38 -33.68 17.38
C GLY A 32 -6.77 -32.71 16.35
N THR A 33 -5.81 -33.20 15.57
CA THR A 33 -5.05 -32.39 14.61
C THR A 33 -5.94 -31.84 13.49
N SER A 34 -6.80 -32.68 12.90
CA SER A 34 -7.70 -32.30 11.80
C SER A 34 -8.72 -31.27 12.25
N GLY A 35 -9.36 -31.47 13.41
CA GLY A 35 -10.35 -30.54 13.95
C GLY A 35 -9.75 -29.17 14.28
N LEU A 36 -8.52 -29.13 14.81
CA LEU A 36 -7.82 -27.85 15.03
C LEU A 36 -7.54 -27.13 13.72
N ILE A 37 -7.08 -27.85 12.68
CA ILE A 37 -6.80 -27.26 11.37
C ILE A 37 -8.05 -26.61 10.79
N VAL A 38 -9.20 -27.29 10.88
CA VAL A 38 -10.49 -26.75 10.39
C VAL A 38 -10.89 -25.53 11.20
N ALA A 39 -10.91 -25.61 12.55
CA ALA A 39 -11.35 -24.51 13.40
C ALA A 39 -10.53 -23.21 13.19
N TYR A 40 -9.20 -23.30 13.08
CA TYR A 40 -8.37 -22.12 12.84
C TYR A 40 -8.52 -21.56 11.42
N ARG A 41 -8.76 -22.43 10.43
CA ARG A 41 -9.04 -22.00 9.06
C ARG A 41 -10.35 -21.22 8.97
N GLU A 42 -11.41 -21.79 9.54
CA GLU A 42 -12.76 -21.20 9.50
C GLU A 42 -12.81 -19.88 10.27
N ALA A 43 -12.20 -19.81 11.46
CA ALA A 43 -12.14 -18.57 12.22
C ALA A 43 -11.40 -17.44 11.46
N ALA A 44 -10.31 -17.76 10.75
CA ALA A 44 -9.62 -16.79 9.93
C ALA A 44 -10.45 -16.37 8.70
N ALA A 45 -11.11 -17.31 8.04
CA ALA A 45 -11.98 -17.05 6.89
C ALA A 45 -13.14 -16.13 7.27
N ASP A 46 -13.78 -16.40 8.41
CA ASP A 46 -14.90 -15.60 8.94
C ASP A 46 -14.45 -14.17 9.29
N GLY A 47 -13.27 -14.02 9.92
CA GLY A 47 -12.68 -12.71 10.18
C GLY A 47 -12.38 -11.92 8.91
N ILE A 48 -11.89 -12.58 7.86
CA ILE A 48 -11.66 -11.94 6.55
C ILE A 48 -13.00 -11.51 5.92
N ALA A 49 -14.01 -12.39 5.92
CA ALA A 49 -15.31 -12.12 5.32
C ALA A 49 -16.06 -10.92 5.93
N HIS A 50 -15.81 -10.65 7.22
CA HIS A 50 -16.38 -9.51 7.94
C HIS A 50 -15.46 -8.29 8.03
N SER A 51 -14.34 -8.30 7.28
CA SER A 51 -13.41 -7.18 7.20
C SER A 51 -13.60 -6.38 5.90
N LYS A 52 -13.19 -5.11 5.89
CA LYS A 52 -13.06 -4.33 4.67
C LYS A 52 -11.64 -4.48 4.13
N ILE A 53 -11.50 -5.04 2.93
CA ILE A 53 -10.22 -5.14 2.23
C ILE A 53 -10.02 -3.86 1.41
N GLU A 54 -8.86 -3.22 1.56
CA GLU A 54 -8.47 -2.05 0.76
C GLU A 54 -7.20 -2.35 -0.04
N GLU A 55 -7.18 -1.94 -1.31
CA GLU A 55 -5.96 -1.94 -2.10
C GLU A 55 -5.08 -0.75 -1.69
N LYS A 56 -3.80 -1.03 -1.42
CA LYS A 56 -2.78 -0.03 -1.12
C LYS A 56 -1.55 -0.31 -1.97
N PHE A 57 -0.96 0.75 -2.52
CA PHE A 57 0.30 0.68 -3.21
C PHE A 57 1.42 1.12 -2.28
N VAL A 58 2.61 0.53 -2.45
CA VAL A 58 3.82 1.11 -1.87
C VAL A 58 4.09 2.40 -2.63
N GLU A 59 4.02 3.51 -1.92
CA GLU A 59 4.27 4.83 -2.49
C GLU A 59 5.73 5.26 -2.25
N HIS A 60 6.24 6.08 -3.17
CA HIS A 60 7.55 6.70 -3.11
C HIS A 60 7.39 8.22 -3.11
N ILE A 61 8.17 8.88 -2.24
CA ILE A 61 8.14 10.33 -2.08
C ILE A 61 9.23 10.95 -2.95
N VAL A 62 8.82 11.78 -3.90
CA VAL A 62 9.70 12.56 -4.77
C VAL A 62 9.61 14.03 -4.39
N ARG A 63 10.75 14.64 -4.06
CA ARG A 63 10.86 16.07 -3.81
C ARG A 63 11.47 16.74 -5.03
N TYR A 64 10.79 17.74 -5.57
CA TYR A 64 11.22 18.44 -6.78
C TYR A 64 11.17 19.95 -6.60
N ILE A 65 12.29 20.60 -6.89
CA ILE A 65 12.46 22.06 -6.80
C ILE A 65 12.59 22.61 -8.22
N PHE A 66 11.84 23.66 -8.52
CA PHE A 66 11.77 24.27 -9.85
C PHE A 66 11.45 25.76 -9.79
N SER A 67 11.58 26.45 -10.92
CA SER A 67 11.26 27.87 -11.04
C SER A 67 9.80 28.07 -11.47
N TYR A 68 9.20 29.22 -11.12
CA TYR A 68 7.82 29.53 -11.50
C TYR A 68 7.48 29.35 -12.98
N PRO A 69 8.34 29.69 -13.96
CA PRO A 69 8.06 29.45 -15.38
C PRO A 69 7.73 27.99 -15.71
N MET A 70 8.28 27.04 -14.95
CA MET A 70 8.09 25.60 -15.16
C MET A 70 6.80 25.06 -14.52
N MET A 71 6.05 25.89 -13.76
CA MET A 71 4.89 25.44 -12.98
C MET A 71 3.85 24.70 -13.82
N ASN A 72 3.50 25.23 -14.99
CA ASN A 72 2.48 24.62 -15.84
C ASN A 72 2.91 23.24 -16.34
N ASP A 73 4.18 23.09 -16.72
CA ASP A 73 4.72 21.82 -17.23
C ASP A 73 4.85 20.78 -16.11
N VAL A 74 5.31 21.20 -14.92
CA VAL A 74 5.38 20.34 -13.74
C VAL A 74 4.00 19.85 -13.35
N MET A 75 3.01 20.74 -13.23
CA MET A 75 1.64 20.38 -12.87
C MET A 75 0.98 19.48 -13.93
N LYS A 76 1.34 19.65 -15.20
CA LYS A 76 0.91 18.75 -16.29
C LYS A 76 1.45 17.34 -16.09
N ILE A 77 2.75 17.19 -15.80
CA ILE A 77 3.36 15.87 -15.53
C ILE A 77 2.72 15.22 -14.30
N VAL A 78 2.54 15.97 -13.21
CA VAL A 78 1.89 15.50 -11.98
C VAL A 78 0.51 14.92 -12.28
N LYS A 79 -0.30 15.63 -13.08
CA LYS A 79 -1.63 15.18 -13.49
C LYS A 79 -1.61 13.98 -14.42
N GLU A 80 -0.74 13.97 -15.43
CA GLU A 80 -0.61 12.85 -16.38
C GLU A 80 -0.18 11.56 -15.70
N MET A 81 0.66 11.66 -14.67
CA MET A 81 1.16 10.50 -13.92
C MET A 81 0.30 10.13 -12.72
N ASN A 82 -0.80 10.86 -12.46
CA ASN A 82 -1.63 10.72 -11.27
C ASN A 82 -0.81 10.71 -9.97
N ALA A 83 0.22 11.58 -9.90
CA ALA A 83 1.00 11.75 -8.68
C ALA A 83 0.18 12.58 -7.67
N ASN A 84 0.16 12.13 -6.41
CA ASN A 84 -0.49 12.84 -5.32
C ASN A 84 0.44 13.93 -4.81
N ILE A 85 -0.08 15.13 -4.61
CA ILE A 85 0.70 16.23 -4.03
C ILE A 85 0.57 16.16 -2.51
N VAL A 86 1.68 15.91 -1.83
CA VAL A 86 1.75 15.80 -0.36
C VAL A 86 1.97 17.17 0.27
N GLU A 87 2.85 17.97 -0.34
CA GLU A 87 3.22 19.29 0.17
C GLU A 87 3.60 20.19 -1.01
N GLN A 88 3.34 21.48 -0.88
CA GLN A 88 3.76 22.51 -1.82
C GLN A 88 4.27 23.72 -1.04
N ASN A 89 5.42 24.23 -1.45
CA ASN A 89 5.98 25.47 -0.93
C ASN A 89 6.38 26.37 -2.09
N PHE A 90 5.88 27.61 -2.07
CA PHE A 90 6.09 28.59 -3.13
C PHE A 90 6.67 29.86 -2.49
N ASP A 91 7.99 30.02 -2.61
CA ASP A 91 8.72 31.21 -2.17
C ASP A 91 9.52 31.76 -3.36
N ASN A 92 10.82 32.07 -3.24
CA ASN A 92 11.70 32.44 -4.36
C ASN A 92 11.84 31.30 -5.39
N THR A 93 11.78 30.05 -4.93
CA THR A 93 11.68 28.86 -5.77
C THR A 93 10.45 28.06 -5.39
N CYS A 94 9.92 27.30 -6.33
CA CYS A 94 8.83 26.38 -6.08
C CYS A 94 9.39 25.03 -5.65
N GLU A 95 8.80 24.45 -4.63
CA GLU A 95 9.08 23.09 -4.18
C GLU A 95 7.77 22.32 -4.07
N ILE A 96 7.75 21.10 -4.62
CA ILE A 96 6.64 20.17 -4.45
C ILE A 96 7.16 18.83 -3.93
N VAL A 97 6.39 18.26 -3.01
CA VAL A 97 6.58 16.89 -2.53
C VAL A 97 5.44 16.05 -3.10
N LEU A 98 5.80 15.06 -3.90
CA LEU A 98 4.87 14.18 -4.61
C LEU A 98 4.95 12.77 -4.02
N SER A 99 3.79 12.13 -3.91
CA SER A 99 3.68 10.70 -3.64
C SER A 99 3.15 9.99 -4.88
N ILE A 100 3.84 8.95 -5.32
CA ILE A 100 3.43 8.13 -6.45
C ILE A 100 3.73 6.67 -6.17
N ARG A 101 3.02 5.74 -6.81
CA ARG A 101 3.34 4.31 -6.76
C ARG A 101 4.83 4.08 -7.07
N GLN A 102 5.51 3.30 -6.24
CA GLN A 102 6.96 3.07 -6.32
C GLN A 102 7.42 2.60 -7.71
N SER A 103 6.63 1.78 -8.40
CA SER A 103 6.95 1.31 -9.76
C SER A 103 6.99 2.41 -10.82
N LEU A 104 6.43 3.58 -10.54
CA LEU A 104 6.37 4.74 -11.45
C LEU A 104 7.31 5.87 -11.03
N ALA A 105 7.99 5.74 -9.88
CA ALA A 105 8.82 6.81 -9.31
C ALA A 105 9.95 7.23 -10.27
N GLU A 106 10.70 6.26 -10.81
CA GLU A 106 11.79 6.52 -11.74
C GLU A 106 11.31 7.23 -13.02
N GLN A 107 10.12 6.86 -13.51
CA GLN A 107 9.53 7.51 -14.68
C GLN A 107 9.14 8.96 -14.36
N LEU A 108 8.61 9.22 -13.17
CA LEU A 108 8.24 10.57 -12.73
C LEU A 108 9.48 11.46 -12.63
N GLU A 109 10.50 11.00 -11.93
CA GLU A 109 11.78 11.71 -11.81
C GLU A 109 12.40 11.98 -13.18
N THR A 110 12.41 10.99 -14.07
CA THR A 110 12.94 11.16 -15.43
C THR A 110 12.17 12.23 -16.21
N ARG A 111 10.84 12.29 -16.09
CA ARG A 111 10.04 13.31 -16.77
C ARG A 111 10.25 14.70 -16.19
N LEU A 112 10.30 14.82 -14.86
CA LEU A 112 10.56 16.09 -14.18
C LEU A 112 11.97 16.61 -14.49
N ASN A 113 12.98 15.73 -14.47
CA ASN A 113 14.36 16.11 -14.81
C ASN A 113 14.52 16.50 -16.28
N LYS A 114 13.65 16.04 -17.20
CA LYS A 114 13.65 16.54 -18.58
C LYS A 114 13.13 17.96 -18.73
N LEU A 115 12.43 18.48 -17.72
CA LEU A 115 12.02 19.88 -17.70
C LEU A 115 13.16 20.82 -17.29
N SER A 116 14.26 20.31 -16.73
CA SER A 116 15.41 21.18 -16.44
C SER A 116 15.95 21.72 -17.77
N PHE A 117 15.68 23.00 -18.02
CA PHE A 117 16.14 23.70 -19.21
C PHE A 117 17.66 23.89 -19.17
N GLU A 118 18.24 23.98 -20.37
CA GLU A 118 19.41 24.84 -20.65
C GLU A 118 19.26 26.24 -20.04
#